data_AF-A0A662SCS6-F1
#
_entry.id   AF-A0A662SCS6-F1
#
_cell.length_a   1.000
_cell.length_b   1.000
_cell.length_c   1.000
_cell.angle_alpha   90.00
_cell.angle_beta   90.00
_cell.angle_gamma   90.00
#
_symmetry.space_group_name_H-M   'P 1'
#
loop_
_entity.id
_entity.type
_entity.pdbx_description
1 polymer ?
#
loop_
_entity_poly.entity_id
_entity_poly.type
_entity_poly.pdbx_seq_one_letter_code
_entity_poly.pdbx_strand_id
1 'polypeptide(L)'
;MQVKIRISETMEKVSRNEDRVVRCSTSLIKDLSVKYGDMLYLKTTSGDLHILQVLGVFPADDVADCVYVTKNTADKIGVSWCNAIPTDNITVGCDPEAFIVDQYRSIVPAYTFFNKVGSIGSDGPLIEFRPSFSTDPVEVSNNLRSLFSKTIAILNRKNRSTSSTTSLISRSSFELPSGDYLCAGFHIHLGLPAEILMWRKMRKDIAKAIITVFDYYVGVPSILPEGRNDSARRTGRYVRYGKPGEYNIDSRTFEFRLPGGINLRHPTLTTGLLALSTVVAKDIVYRIRACTDDFRYLGEANKYTMYEIYPRLPDISHLYGIICNRDITPALRELPRIYEDVQKMYGYKDHSREVESYFKVIEDFTIYRESINTNWRLIK
;
A
#
# COMPACT_ATOMS: atom_id res chain seq x y z
N MET A 1 0.95 -1.68 -27.38
CA MET A 1 1.89 -2.19 -28.41
C MET A 1 2.28 -3.61 -28.05
N GLN A 2 2.33 -4.55 -28.99
CA GLN A 2 2.80 -5.91 -28.67
C GLN A 2 4.32 -5.88 -28.50
N VAL A 3 4.84 -6.44 -27.41
CA VAL A 3 6.27 -6.48 -27.10
C VAL A 3 6.70 -7.90 -26.75
N LYS A 4 7.93 -8.24 -27.13
CA LYS A 4 8.57 -9.50 -26.76
C LYS A 4 9.20 -9.37 -25.38
N ILE A 5 8.97 -10.38 -24.53
CA ILE A 5 9.62 -10.50 -23.23
C ILE A 5 10.89 -11.34 -23.38
N ARG A 6 12.00 -10.85 -22.85
CA ARG A 6 13.26 -11.58 -22.73
C ARG A 6 13.70 -11.63 -21.27
N ILE A 7 14.31 -12.74 -20.89
CA ILE A 7 14.99 -12.86 -19.60
C ILE A 7 16.34 -12.17 -19.73
N SER A 8 16.65 -11.22 -18.85
CA SER A 8 17.98 -10.60 -18.78
C SER A 8 18.87 -11.36 -17.81
N GLU A 9 19.95 -11.94 -18.32
CA GLU A 9 20.99 -12.56 -17.49
C GLU A 9 21.69 -11.54 -16.58
N THR A 10 21.72 -10.27 -16.99
CA THR A 10 22.29 -9.18 -16.19
C THR A 10 21.41 -8.89 -14.98
N MET A 11 20.09 -8.81 -15.17
CA MET A 11 19.13 -8.60 -14.07
C MET A 11 19.22 -9.70 -13.01
N GLU A 12 19.44 -10.96 -13.41
CA GLU A 12 19.65 -12.08 -12.47
C GLU A 12 20.88 -11.91 -11.57
N LYS A 13 21.90 -11.20 -12.05
CA LYS A 13 23.15 -10.94 -11.32
C LYS A 13 23.08 -9.67 -10.48
N VAL A 14 22.07 -8.83 -10.70
CA VAL A 14 21.90 -7.52 -10.05
C VAL A 14 20.87 -7.64 -8.90
N SER A 15 20.73 -6.58 -8.10
CA SER A 15 20.11 -6.55 -6.77
C SER A 15 18.74 -7.26 -6.61
N ARG A 16 18.35 -7.48 -5.35
CA ARG A 16 17.15 -8.19 -4.89
C ARG A 16 15.78 -7.58 -5.27
N ASN A 17 15.74 -6.55 -6.12
CA ASN A 17 14.52 -5.79 -6.44
C ASN A 17 14.14 -5.80 -7.93
N GLU A 18 14.86 -6.54 -8.78
CA GLU A 18 14.61 -6.56 -10.23
C GLU A 18 13.28 -7.26 -10.61
N ASP A 19 12.66 -8.02 -9.72
CA ASP A 19 11.36 -8.66 -9.96
C ASP A 19 10.19 -7.66 -10.12
N ARG A 20 10.39 -6.39 -9.75
CA ARG A 20 9.37 -5.33 -9.82
C ARG A 20 9.62 -4.32 -10.93
N VAL A 21 10.64 -4.55 -11.76
CA VAL A 21 11.04 -3.63 -12.81
C VAL A 21 11.01 -4.31 -14.17
N VAL A 22 10.85 -3.49 -15.20
CA VAL A 22 10.99 -3.88 -16.60
C VAL A 22 12.02 -2.96 -17.22
N ARG A 23 12.98 -3.54 -17.92
CA ARG A 23 14.00 -2.80 -18.64
C ARG A 23 13.64 -2.76 -20.10
N CYS A 24 13.45 -1.57 -20.66
CA CYS A 24 13.04 -1.38 -22.05
C CYS A 24 14.23 -0.92 -22.88
N SER A 25 14.37 -1.46 -24.10
CA SER A 25 15.37 -0.95 -25.05
C SER A 25 15.16 0.54 -25.34
N THR A 26 16.23 1.23 -25.70
CA THR A 26 16.19 2.69 -25.90
C THR A 26 15.20 3.10 -26.99
N SER A 27 15.10 2.31 -28.05
CA SER A 27 14.12 2.45 -29.14
C SER A 27 12.70 2.21 -28.65
N LEU A 28 12.46 1.10 -27.93
CA LEU A 28 11.12 0.76 -27.44
C LEU A 28 10.55 1.81 -26.47
N ILE A 29 11.41 2.46 -25.67
CA ILE A 29 11.00 3.57 -24.80
C ILE A 29 10.41 4.72 -25.61
N LYS A 30 11.05 5.07 -26.74
CA LYS A 30 10.55 6.11 -27.65
C LYS A 30 9.23 5.68 -28.29
N ASP A 31 9.16 4.44 -28.76
CA ASP A 31 7.96 3.91 -29.44
C ASP A 31 6.75 3.84 -28.50
N LEU A 32 6.97 3.43 -27.24
CA LEU A 32 5.95 3.40 -26.21
C LEU A 32 5.63 4.79 -25.65
N SER A 33 6.43 5.81 -25.96
CA SER A 33 6.35 7.15 -25.35
C SER A 33 6.35 7.12 -23.82
N VAL A 34 7.15 6.23 -23.23
CA VAL A 34 7.35 6.12 -21.77
C VAL A 34 8.66 6.77 -21.35
N LYS A 35 8.77 7.14 -20.07
CA LYS A 35 9.99 7.64 -19.44
C LYS A 35 10.51 6.64 -18.41
N TYR A 36 11.78 6.80 -18.01
CA TYR A 36 12.31 6.06 -16.86
C TYR A 36 11.57 6.46 -15.58
N GLY A 37 11.14 5.45 -14.83
CA GLY A 37 10.33 5.62 -13.63
C GLY A 37 8.83 5.41 -13.85
N ASP A 38 8.35 5.47 -15.10
CA ASP A 38 6.95 5.19 -15.45
C ASP A 38 6.58 3.74 -15.15
N MET A 39 5.27 3.47 -15.04
CA MET A 39 4.76 2.12 -14.88
C MET A 39 4.30 1.59 -16.25
N LEU A 40 4.67 0.35 -16.57
CA LEU A 40 4.28 -0.32 -17.80
C LEU A 40 3.41 -1.53 -17.48
N TYR A 41 2.23 -1.62 -18.10
CA TYR A 41 1.39 -2.80 -18.01
C TYR A 41 1.75 -3.78 -19.10
N LEU A 42 2.12 -4.98 -18.70
CA LEU A 42 2.29 -6.12 -19.57
C LEU A 42 1.03 -6.98 -19.45
N LYS A 43 0.11 -6.78 -20.40
CA LYS A 43 -1.14 -7.56 -20.49
C LYS A 43 -0.92 -8.83 -21.30
N THR A 44 -1.11 -9.99 -20.70
CA THR A 44 -0.97 -11.30 -21.35
C THR A 44 -2.15 -11.57 -22.30
N THR A 45 -2.03 -12.62 -23.11
CA THR A 45 -3.12 -13.07 -24.00
C THR A 45 -4.32 -13.62 -23.23
N SER A 46 -4.12 -14.16 -22.01
CA SER A 46 -5.19 -14.54 -21.09
C SER A 46 -5.89 -13.34 -20.43
N GLY A 47 -5.31 -12.14 -20.56
CA GLY A 47 -5.83 -10.91 -19.99
C GLY A 47 -5.24 -10.54 -18.64
N ASP A 48 -4.33 -11.36 -18.09
CA ASP A 48 -3.62 -11.09 -16.85
C ASP A 48 -2.74 -9.84 -17.01
N LEU A 49 -2.68 -9.02 -15.96
CA LEU A 49 -1.96 -7.76 -15.95
C LEU A 49 -0.75 -7.86 -15.02
N HIS A 50 0.42 -7.56 -15.57
CA HIS A 50 1.65 -7.42 -14.78
C HIS A 50 2.16 -6.00 -14.90
N ILE A 51 2.24 -5.31 -13.77
CA ILE A 51 2.69 -3.93 -13.73
C ILE A 51 4.14 -3.91 -13.26
N LEU A 52 5.01 -3.24 -14.01
CA LEU A 52 6.44 -3.16 -13.72
C LEU A 52 6.94 -1.73 -13.94
N GLN A 53 7.87 -1.26 -13.11
CA GLN A 53 8.49 0.07 -13.30
C GLN A 53 9.52 0.03 -14.42
N VAL A 54 9.45 0.98 -15.36
CA VAL A 54 10.37 1.14 -16.48
C VAL A 54 11.72 1.67 -15.99
N LEU A 55 12.78 0.92 -16.22
CA LEU A 55 14.18 1.34 -16.01
C LEU A 55 15.00 1.22 -17.31
N GLY A 56 16.17 1.86 -17.31
CA GLY A 56 17.13 1.75 -18.41
C GLY A 56 17.61 0.32 -18.60
N VAL A 57 17.61 -0.17 -19.84
CA VAL A 57 18.23 -1.44 -20.18
C VAL A 57 19.73 -1.42 -19.93
N PHE A 58 20.30 -2.57 -19.56
CA PHE A 58 21.74 -2.68 -19.45
C PHE A 58 22.35 -2.68 -20.86
N PRO A 59 23.54 -2.09 -21.06
CA PRO A 59 24.18 -2.08 -22.38
C PRO A 59 24.33 -3.48 -23.02
N ALA A 60 24.55 -4.51 -22.20
CA ALA A 60 24.67 -5.89 -22.66
C ALA A 60 23.35 -6.50 -23.16
N ASP A 61 22.21 -5.96 -22.70
CA ASP A 61 20.88 -6.44 -23.05
C ASP A 61 20.21 -5.56 -24.13
N ASP A 62 20.75 -4.39 -24.51
CA ASP A 62 20.12 -3.46 -25.47
C ASP A 62 20.32 -3.89 -26.93
N VAL A 63 19.84 -5.09 -27.28
CA VAL A 63 20.11 -5.75 -28.58
C VAL A 63 18.88 -5.86 -29.47
N ALA A 64 17.68 -5.55 -28.97
CA ALA A 64 16.42 -5.67 -29.70
C ALA A 64 15.29 -4.86 -29.04
N ASP A 65 14.24 -4.57 -29.81
CA ASP A 65 12.97 -4.00 -29.35
C ASP A 65 12.18 -5.01 -28.51
N CYS A 66 12.63 -5.16 -27.27
CA CYS A 66 12.11 -6.11 -26.30
C CYS A 66 12.03 -5.44 -24.93
N VAL A 67 11.22 -6.02 -24.07
CA VAL A 67 11.29 -5.78 -22.64
C VAL A 67 12.10 -6.89 -21.98
N TYR A 68 12.92 -6.50 -21.02
CA TYR A 68 13.79 -7.38 -20.26
C TYR A 68 13.29 -7.46 -18.81
N VAL A 69 13.15 -8.68 -18.31
CA VAL A 69 12.69 -8.97 -16.96
C VAL A 69 13.56 -10.08 -16.34
N THR A 70 13.43 -10.29 -15.03
CA THR A 70 14.01 -11.47 -14.38
C THR A 70 13.29 -12.75 -14.83
N LYS A 71 13.93 -13.90 -14.67
CA LYS A 71 13.35 -15.22 -14.89
C LYS A 71 12.09 -15.41 -14.03
N ASN A 72 12.14 -15.02 -12.75
CA ASN A 72 10.99 -15.12 -11.87
C ASN A 72 9.79 -14.30 -12.36
N THR A 73 10.03 -13.10 -12.91
CA THR A 73 8.97 -12.28 -13.49
C THR A 73 8.47 -12.83 -14.83
N ALA A 74 9.35 -13.33 -15.69
CA ALA A 74 8.96 -14.02 -16.92
C ALA A 74 8.09 -15.26 -16.62
N ASP A 75 8.47 -16.07 -15.63
CA ASP A 75 7.73 -17.27 -15.21
C ASP A 75 6.34 -16.91 -14.68
N LYS A 76 6.20 -15.79 -13.96
CA LYS A 76 4.89 -15.27 -13.50
C LYS A 76 4.02 -14.77 -14.65
N ILE A 77 4.62 -14.14 -15.65
CA ILE A 77 3.92 -13.66 -16.85
C ILE A 77 3.48 -14.84 -17.72
N GLY A 78 4.30 -15.90 -17.78
CA GLY A 78 3.96 -17.16 -18.44
C GLY A 78 3.87 -17.08 -19.98
N VAL A 79 4.20 -15.94 -20.58
CA VAL A 79 4.14 -15.72 -22.03
C VAL A 79 5.39 -14.99 -22.55
N SER A 80 5.77 -15.28 -23.79
CA SER A 80 6.91 -14.64 -24.47
C SER A 80 6.57 -13.32 -25.16
N TRP A 81 5.27 -13.02 -25.30
CA TRP A 81 4.76 -11.79 -25.89
C TRP A 81 3.58 -11.28 -25.08
N CYS A 82 3.51 -9.96 -24.91
CA CYS A 82 2.41 -9.30 -24.20
C CYS A 82 2.10 -7.95 -24.85
N ASN A 83 0.95 -7.38 -24.50
CA ASN A 83 0.65 -6.00 -24.84
C ASN A 83 1.24 -5.08 -23.76
N ALA A 84 2.24 -4.29 -24.13
CA ALA A 84 2.75 -3.18 -23.36
C ALA A 84 1.80 -1.98 -23.48
N ILE A 85 1.32 -1.50 -22.35
CA ILE A 85 0.42 -0.36 -22.24
C ILE A 85 1.05 0.60 -21.23
N PRO A 86 1.53 1.78 -21.66
CA PRO A 86 1.91 2.86 -20.77
C PRO A 86 0.75 3.22 -19.85
N THR A 87 1.03 3.55 -18.60
CA THR A 87 -0.02 4.05 -17.71
C THR A 87 0.44 5.28 -16.94
N ASP A 88 -0.46 6.24 -16.86
CA ASP A 88 -0.41 7.39 -15.96
C ASP A 88 -1.24 7.14 -14.69
N ASN A 89 -1.83 5.95 -14.54
CA ASN A 89 -2.67 5.62 -13.40
C ASN A 89 -1.84 5.38 -12.15
N ILE A 90 -2.38 5.86 -11.03
CA ILE A 90 -1.86 5.56 -9.70
C ILE A 90 -2.06 4.09 -9.41
N THR A 91 -0.96 3.40 -9.10
CA THR A 91 -1.03 2.04 -8.54
C THR A 91 -1.07 2.10 -7.03
N VAL A 92 -1.73 1.11 -6.43
CA VAL A 92 -1.82 0.92 -4.99
C VAL A 92 -1.30 -0.48 -4.64
N GLY A 93 -0.53 -0.54 -3.57
CA GLY A 93 -0.08 -1.75 -2.90
C GLY A 93 -0.12 -1.53 -1.39
N CYS A 94 0.19 -2.57 -0.64
CA CYS A 94 0.33 -2.44 0.81
C CYS A 94 1.30 -3.49 1.33
N ASP A 95 1.92 -3.19 2.46
CA ASP A 95 2.74 -4.12 3.23
C ASP A 95 2.15 -4.23 4.67
N PRO A 96 0.96 -4.85 4.86
CA PRO A 96 0.34 -4.91 6.18
C PRO A 96 0.97 -5.97 7.07
N GLU A 97 0.99 -5.66 8.36
CA GLU A 97 1.53 -6.49 9.42
C GLU A 97 0.41 -7.12 10.26
N ALA A 98 0.68 -8.29 10.84
CA ALA A 98 -0.23 -8.98 11.74
C ALA A 98 0.52 -9.73 12.85
N PHE A 99 -0.23 -10.26 13.80
CA PHE A 99 0.30 -11.07 14.89
C PHE A 99 -0.04 -12.54 14.68
N ILE A 100 0.89 -13.41 15.02
CA ILE A 100 0.63 -14.84 15.20
C ILE A 100 0.54 -15.08 16.70
N VAL A 101 -0.51 -15.75 17.15
CA VAL A 101 -0.71 -16.10 18.56
C VAL A 101 -0.95 -17.59 18.74
N ASP A 102 -0.51 -18.13 19.87
CA ASP A 102 -0.83 -19.51 20.27
C ASP A 102 -2.23 -19.63 20.90
N GLN A 103 -2.60 -20.82 21.37
CA GLN A 103 -3.88 -21.07 22.03
C GLN A 103 -4.09 -20.30 23.35
N TYR A 104 -3.00 -19.81 23.96
CA TYR A 104 -3.02 -19.00 25.18
C TYR A 104 -2.99 -17.50 24.87
N ARG A 105 -3.10 -17.13 23.59
CA ARG A 105 -2.98 -15.76 23.09
C ARG A 105 -1.60 -15.14 23.32
N SER A 106 -0.55 -15.94 23.48
CA SER A 106 0.82 -15.43 23.53
C SER A 106 1.35 -15.21 22.12
N ILE A 107 2.12 -14.13 21.92
CA ILE A 107 2.75 -13.84 20.63
C ILE A 107 3.73 -14.95 20.26
N VAL A 108 3.56 -15.51 19.07
CA VAL A 108 4.53 -16.42 18.44
C VAL A 108 5.27 -15.63 17.36
N PRO A 109 6.59 -15.44 17.47
CA PRO A 109 7.31 -14.60 16.52
C PRO A 109 7.27 -15.16 15.09
N ALA A 110 6.91 -14.33 14.11
CA ALA A 110 6.75 -14.77 12.72
C ALA A 110 8.03 -15.31 12.07
N TYR A 111 9.21 -14.86 12.51
CA TYR A 111 10.50 -15.37 12.02
C TYR A 111 10.71 -16.87 12.30
N THR A 112 9.89 -17.49 13.16
CA THR A 112 9.91 -18.95 13.39
C THR A 112 9.33 -19.74 12.21
N PHE A 113 8.54 -19.09 11.36
CA PHE A 113 7.84 -19.70 10.22
C PHE A 113 8.27 -19.11 8.87
N PHE A 114 8.61 -17.82 8.85
CA PHE A 114 8.81 -17.05 7.62
C PHE A 114 10.14 -16.30 7.62
N ASN A 115 10.84 -16.34 6.49
CA ASN A 115 12.03 -15.51 6.28
C ASN A 115 11.66 -14.02 6.28
N LYS A 116 12.64 -13.14 6.47
CA LYS A 116 12.42 -11.68 6.40
C LYS A 116 11.83 -11.25 5.04
N VAL A 117 12.37 -11.82 3.96
CA VAL A 117 12.05 -11.44 2.57
C VAL A 117 11.06 -12.42 1.95
N GLY A 118 10.16 -11.91 1.12
CA GLY A 118 9.17 -12.69 0.35
C GLY A 118 7.82 -11.98 0.26
N SER A 119 6.85 -12.59 -0.43
CA SER A 119 5.46 -12.12 -0.43
C SER A 119 4.76 -12.36 0.92
N ILE A 120 5.27 -13.31 1.71
CA ILE A 120 4.95 -13.49 3.13
C ILE A 120 6.30 -13.49 3.84
N GLY A 121 6.53 -12.53 4.71
CA GLY A 121 7.78 -12.43 5.45
C GLY A 121 7.58 -12.10 6.92
N SER A 122 8.68 -11.75 7.58
CA SER A 122 8.69 -11.27 8.95
C SER A 122 9.33 -9.87 9.05
N ASP A 123 8.74 -9.01 9.87
CA ASP A 123 9.38 -7.81 10.38
C ASP A 123 9.44 -7.87 11.91
N GLY A 124 10.64 -8.19 12.43
CA GLY A 124 10.81 -8.58 13.82
C GLY A 124 9.85 -9.72 14.20
N PRO A 125 9.05 -9.59 15.28
CA PRO A 125 8.10 -10.62 15.69
C PRO A 125 6.83 -10.69 14.81
N LEU A 126 6.60 -9.72 13.93
CA LEU A 126 5.36 -9.59 13.15
C LEU A 126 5.47 -10.33 11.83
N ILE A 127 4.35 -10.85 11.35
CA ILE A 127 4.24 -11.33 9.96
C ILE A 127 3.87 -10.15 9.07
N GLU A 128 4.55 -10.00 7.94
CA GLU A 128 4.29 -8.94 6.96
C GLU A 128 3.87 -9.58 5.62
N PHE A 129 2.77 -9.09 5.05
CA PHE A 129 2.27 -9.53 3.76
C PHE A 129 2.64 -8.51 2.70
N ARG A 130 3.11 -8.95 1.53
CA ARG A 130 3.51 -8.07 0.43
C ARG A 130 2.82 -8.51 -0.86
N PRO A 131 1.49 -8.29 -0.97
CA PRO A 131 0.71 -8.60 -2.18
C PRO A 131 1.27 -7.86 -3.40
N SER A 132 0.99 -8.40 -4.59
CA SER A 132 1.20 -7.66 -5.83
C SER A 132 0.32 -6.40 -5.83
N PHE A 133 0.92 -5.28 -6.22
CA PHE A 133 0.22 -4.01 -6.40
C PHE A 133 -0.64 -4.04 -7.67
N SER A 134 -1.65 -3.18 -7.74
CA SER A 134 -2.58 -3.05 -8.88
C SER A 134 -3.11 -1.61 -8.96
N THR A 135 -3.79 -1.25 -10.04
CA THR A 135 -4.66 -0.06 -10.06
C THR A 135 -6.03 -0.31 -9.48
N ASP A 136 -6.42 -1.58 -9.31
CA ASP A 136 -7.66 -1.98 -8.67
C ASP A 136 -7.39 -2.40 -7.20
N PRO A 137 -7.87 -1.61 -6.22
CA PRO A 137 -7.83 -1.97 -4.80
C PRO A 137 -8.42 -3.36 -4.49
N VAL A 138 -9.42 -3.80 -5.25
CA VAL A 138 -10.07 -5.11 -5.06
C VAL A 138 -9.08 -6.24 -5.41
N GLU A 139 -8.28 -6.07 -6.46
CA GLU A 139 -7.27 -7.04 -6.86
C GLU A 139 -6.18 -7.19 -5.78
N VAL A 140 -5.70 -6.08 -5.21
CA VAL A 140 -4.71 -6.12 -4.11
C VAL A 140 -5.27 -6.88 -2.89
N SER A 141 -6.54 -6.65 -2.55
CA SER A 141 -7.23 -7.37 -1.48
C SER A 141 -7.39 -8.87 -1.77
N ASN A 142 -7.69 -9.24 -3.02
CA ASN A 142 -7.72 -10.65 -3.45
C ASN A 142 -6.33 -11.30 -3.36
N ASN A 143 -5.28 -10.56 -3.72
CA ASN A 143 -3.90 -11.01 -3.57
C ASN A 143 -3.55 -11.27 -2.10
N LEU A 144 -3.96 -10.39 -1.18
CA LEU A 144 -3.83 -10.62 0.28
C LEU A 144 -4.54 -11.90 0.73
N ARG A 145 -5.78 -12.13 0.28
CA ARG A 145 -6.54 -13.35 0.60
C ARG A 145 -5.79 -14.63 0.22
N SER A 146 -5.13 -14.61 -0.94
CA SER A 146 -4.29 -15.72 -1.40
C SER A 146 -3.08 -15.94 -0.47
N LEU A 147 -2.44 -14.87 -0.03
CA LEU A 147 -1.32 -14.93 0.92
C LEU A 147 -1.75 -15.44 2.30
N PHE A 148 -2.93 -15.04 2.79
CA PHE A 148 -3.47 -15.58 4.06
C PHE A 148 -3.72 -17.07 3.98
N SER A 149 -4.30 -17.54 2.87
CA SER A 149 -4.56 -18.97 2.65
C SER A 149 -3.25 -19.79 2.70
N LYS A 150 -2.20 -19.30 2.03
CA LYS A 150 -0.86 -19.91 2.06
C LYS A 150 -0.27 -19.91 3.47
N THR A 151 -0.41 -18.80 4.19
CA THR A 151 0.07 -18.64 5.56
C THR A 151 -0.59 -19.65 6.50
N ILE A 152 -1.91 -19.77 6.46
CA ILE A 152 -2.66 -20.73 7.29
C ILE A 152 -2.23 -22.17 6.99
N ALA A 153 -2.01 -22.52 5.72
CA ALA A 153 -1.52 -23.85 5.35
C ALA A 153 -0.13 -24.15 5.96
N ILE A 154 0.77 -23.16 5.96
CA ILE A 154 2.10 -23.27 6.58
C ILE A 154 1.99 -23.44 8.10
N LEU A 155 1.18 -22.60 8.75
CA LEU A 155 0.94 -22.69 10.20
C LEU A 155 0.35 -24.05 10.59
N ASN A 156 -0.68 -24.51 9.88
CA ASN A 156 -1.33 -25.80 10.14
C ASN A 156 -0.37 -26.99 9.96
N ARG A 157 0.53 -26.94 8.96
CA ARG A 157 1.54 -28.00 8.76
C ARG A 157 2.50 -28.07 9.94
N LYS A 158 2.90 -26.93 10.50
CA LYS A 158 3.79 -26.86 11.67
C LYS A 158 3.06 -27.26 12.96
N ASN A 159 1.81 -26.87 13.11
CA ASN A 159 0.98 -27.29 14.26
C ASN A 159 0.72 -28.79 14.30
N ARG A 160 0.81 -29.54 13.20
CA ARG A 160 0.76 -31.01 13.25
C ARG A 160 1.98 -31.63 13.94
N SER A 161 3.10 -30.91 13.98
CA SER A 161 4.34 -31.37 14.63
C SER A 161 4.46 -30.93 16.09
N THR A 162 3.56 -30.06 16.57
CA THR A 162 3.60 -29.47 17.91
C THR A 162 2.21 -29.50 18.53
N SER A 163 2.02 -29.88 19.79
CA SER A 163 0.68 -29.86 20.42
C SER A 163 0.05 -28.46 20.57
N SER A 164 0.70 -27.40 20.10
CA SER A 164 0.20 -26.01 20.10
C SER A 164 -0.56 -25.67 18.82
N THR A 165 -1.66 -24.93 18.95
CA THR A 165 -2.39 -24.34 17.82
C THR A 165 -2.08 -22.86 17.73
N THR A 166 -1.69 -22.41 16.53
CA THR A 166 -1.44 -20.99 16.24
C THR A 166 -2.55 -20.39 15.38
N SER A 167 -2.85 -19.12 15.60
CA SER A 167 -3.81 -18.36 14.80
C SER A 167 -3.24 -17.01 14.37
N LEU A 168 -3.76 -16.50 13.26
CA LEU A 168 -3.41 -15.19 12.71
C LEU A 168 -4.46 -14.17 13.14
N ILE A 169 -4.02 -13.11 13.82
CA ILE A 169 -4.90 -12.04 14.30
C ILE A 169 -4.43 -10.67 13.79
N SER A 170 -5.39 -9.79 13.52
CA SER A 170 -5.16 -8.43 13.07
C SER A 170 -5.53 -7.43 14.18
N ARG A 171 -4.56 -6.62 14.58
CA ARG A 171 -4.65 -5.53 15.55
C ARG A 171 -3.64 -4.45 15.16
N SER A 172 -3.82 -3.23 15.64
CA SER A 172 -2.80 -2.17 15.52
C SER A 172 -1.76 -2.24 16.65
N SER A 173 -2.14 -2.80 17.80
CA SER A 173 -1.32 -2.92 18.99
C SER A 173 -1.67 -4.17 19.81
N PHE A 174 -0.66 -4.74 20.45
CA PHE A 174 -0.74 -5.91 21.30
C PHE A 174 0.06 -5.67 22.58
N GLU A 175 -0.63 -5.70 23.73
CA GLU A 175 0.00 -5.52 25.04
C GLU A 175 0.72 -6.80 25.47
N LEU A 176 1.99 -6.67 25.85
CA LEU A 176 2.82 -7.75 26.36
C LEU A 176 2.64 -7.88 27.88
N PRO A 177 2.98 -9.03 28.48
CA PRO A 177 2.97 -9.19 29.93
C PRO A 177 3.85 -8.19 30.70
N SER A 178 4.84 -7.57 30.05
CA SER A 178 5.66 -6.50 30.63
C SER A 178 4.94 -5.15 30.75
N GLY A 179 3.76 -5.00 30.13
CA GLY A 179 3.06 -3.73 29.96
C GLY A 179 3.51 -2.93 28.72
N ASP A 180 4.49 -3.43 27.96
CA ASP A 180 4.89 -2.84 26.68
C ASP A 180 3.91 -3.21 25.55
N TYR A 181 3.97 -2.47 24.44
CA TYR A 181 3.15 -2.77 23.26
C TYR A 181 4.01 -3.17 22.06
N LEU A 182 3.65 -4.28 21.41
CA LEU A 182 4.02 -4.53 20.01
C LEU A 182 2.98 -3.88 19.11
N CYS A 183 3.40 -3.21 18.04
CA CYS A 183 2.51 -2.48 17.14
C CYS A 183 2.63 -3.01 15.72
N ALA A 184 1.50 -3.19 15.04
CA ALA A 184 1.44 -3.62 13.66
C ALA A 184 0.84 -2.51 12.77
N GLY A 185 1.46 -2.25 11.63
CA GLY A 185 1.05 -1.28 10.63
C GLY A 185 0.22 -1.87 9.48
N PHE A 186 -0.46 -0.99 8.77
CA PHE A 186 -0.99 -1.25 7.43
C PHE A 186 -0.35 -0.21 6.50
N HIS A 187 0.88 -0.49 6.05
CA HIS A 187 1.63 0.43 5.20
C HIS A 187 1.02 0.43 3.79
N ILE A 188 0.67 1.60 3.27
CA ILE A 188 0.09 1.74 1.93
C ILE A 188 1.16 2.27 1.00
N HIS A 189 1.37 1.60 -0.13
CA HIS A 189 2.35 1.99 -1.14
C HIS A 189 1.63 2.51 -2.37
N LEU A 190 1.97 3.72 -2.80
CA LEU A 190 1.39 4.36 -3.97
C LEU A 190 2.45 4.54 -5.04
N GLY A 191 2.19 4.00 -6.24
CA GLY A 191 2.93 4.36 -7.44
C GLY A 191 2.41 5.69 -7.94
N LEU A 192 3.21 6.75 -7.76
CA LEU A 192 2.91 8.11 -8.22
C LEU A 192 3.76 8.42 -9.48
N PRO A 193 3.41 9.45 -10.26
CA PRO A 193 4.23 9.90 -11.38
C PRO A 193 5.70 10.12 -11.00
N ALA A 194 6.61 9.80 -11.92
CA ALA A 194 8.04 9.88 -11.70
C ALA A 194 8.49 11.31 -11.36
N GLU A 195 7.81 12.32 -11.90
CA GLU A 195 8.02 13.74 -11.60
C GLU A 195 7.89 14.02 -10.09
N ILE A 196 6.96 13.34 -9.41
CA ILE A 196 6.76 13.45 -7.96
C ILE A 196 7.81 12.62 -7.19
N LEU A 197 8.07 11.38 -7.62
CA LEU A 197 8.91 10.43 -6.85
C LEU A 197 10.42 10.64 -7.02
N MET A 198 10.89 11.04 -8.21
CA MET A 198 12.33 11.04 -8.54
C MET A 198 13.04 12.35 -8.22
N TRP A 199 12.35 13.44 -7.88
CA TRP A 199 12.98 14.77 -7.83
C TRP A 199 13.79 15.04 -6.54
N ARG A 200 15.10 14.79 -6.58
CA ARG A 200 16.01 14.71 -5.40
C ARG A 200 15.98 15.90 -4.45
N LYS A 201 15.90 17.14 -4.92
CA LYS A 201 15.99 18.34 -4.06
C LYS A 201 14.66 18.73 -3.41
N MET A 202 13.52 18.34 -3.99
CA MET A 202 12.20 18.81 -3.55
C MET A 202 11.22 17.72 -3.13
N ARG A 203 11.66 16.46 -3.17
CA ARG A 203 10.92 15.31 -2.66
C ARG A 203 10.31 15.54 -1.28
N LYS A 204 10.97 16.28 -0.39
CA LYS A 204 10.51 16.44 0.99
C LYS A 204 9.29 17.35 1.12
N ASP A 205 9.23 18.47 0.40
CA ASP A 205 8.13 19.43 0.59
C ASP A 205 6.85 18.95 -0.11
N ILE A 206 6.99 18.37 -1.30
CA ILE A 206 5.86 17.72 -2.00
C ILE A 206 5.38 16.51 -1.20
N ALA A 207 6.30 15.67 -0.67
CA ALA A 207 5.89 14.55 0.18
C ALA A 207 5.20 15.02 1.46
N LYS A 208 5.65 16.12 2.09
CA LYS A 208 4.98 16.74 3.25
C LYS A 208 3.61 17.32 2.90
N ALA A 209 3.45 17.85 1.70
CA ALA A 209 2.18 18.28 1.16
C ALA A 209 1.23 17.09 0.99
N ILE A 210 1.65 16.06 0.27
CA ILE A 210 0.89 14.82 0.04
C ILE A 210 0.50 14.18 1.39
N ILE A 211 1.45 14.00 2.31
CA ILE A 211 1.17 13.34 3.60
C ILE A 211 0.16 14.12 4.44
N THR A 212 0.14 15.45 4.38
CA THR A 212 -0.84 16.26 5.12
C THR A 212 -2.26 15.98 4.62
N VAL A 213 -2.43 15.87 3.29
CA VAL A 213 -3.72 15.52 2.68
C VAL A 213 -4.12 14.09 3.04
N PHE A 214 -3.16 13.16 2.98
CA PHE A 214 -3.36 11.75 3.36
C PHE A 214 -3.72 11.56 4.82
N ASP A 215 -3.04 12.24 5.75
CA ASP A 215 -3.32 12.16 7.18
C ASP A 215 -4.78 12.53 7.47
N TYR A 216 -5.31 13.54 6.79
CA TYR A 216 -6.70 13.95 6.96
C TYR A 216 -7.69 13.02 6.27
N TYR A 217 -7.58 12.87 4.94
CA TYR A 217 -8.62 12.17 4.16
C TYR A 217 -8.53 10.64 4.24
N VAL A 218 -7.37 10.08 4.57
CA VAL A 218 -7.15 8.62 4.71
C VAL A 218 -6.84 8.25 6.15
N GLY A 219 -5.96 9.01 6.81
CA GLY A 219 -5.49 8.72 8.16
C GLY A 219 -6.61 8.79 9.20
N VAL A 220 -7.40 9.87 9.22
CA VAL A 220 -8.52 10.04 10.17
C VAL A 220 -9.54 8.90 10.06
N PRO A 221 -10.07 8.52 8.86
CA PRO A 221 -10.94 7.35 8.76
C PRO A 221 -10.25 6.05 9.18
N SER A 222 -8.97 5.86 8.85
CA SER A 222 -8.24 4.60 9.07
C SER A 222 -8.05 4.20 10.53
N ILE A 223 -8.15 5.15 11.46
CA ILE A 223 -8.00 4.90 12.90
C ILE A 223 -9.33 4.60 13.60
N LEU A 224 -10.47 4.85 12.96
CA LEU A 224 -11.78 4.60 13.57
C LEU A 224 -12.03 3.13 13.92
N PRO A 225 -11.63 2.14 13.09
CA PRO A 225 -11.76 0.73 13.45
C PRO A 225 -11.02 0.34 14.74
N GLU A 226 -9.96 1.06 15.13
CA GLU A 226 -9.16 0.79 16.36
C GLU A 226 -9.98 0.93 17.63
N GLY A 227 -11.01 1.79 17.59
CA GLY A 227 -11.75 2.17 18.78
C GLY A 227 -10.82 2.68 19.90
N ARG A 228 -11.22 2.41 21.15
CA ARG A 228 -10.46 2.84 22.33
C ARG A 228 -9.35 1.87 22.74
N ASN A 229 -9.47 0.60 22.35
CA ASN A 229 -8.67 -0.50 22.89
C ASN A 229 -7.46 -0.89 22.02
N ASP A 230 -7.33 -0.31 20.83
CA ASP A 230 -6.26 -0.64 19.88
C ASP A 230 -5.48 0.61 19.42
N SER A 231 -5.50 1.67 20.24
CA SER A 231 -4.95 2.99 19.89
C SER A 231 -3.50 3.20 20.31
N ALA A 232 -2.86 2.22 20.96
CA ALA A 232 -1.52 2.40 21.54
C ALA A 232 -0.46 2.73 20.48
N ARG A 233 -0.63 2.24 19.24
CA ARG A 233 0.27 2.54 18.11
C ARG A 233 0.36 4.04 17.83
N ARG A 234 -0.77 4.73 17.76
CA ARG A 234 -0.86 6.17 17.44
C ARG A 234 -0.76 7.09 18.66
N THR A 235 -1.06 6.58 19.86
CA THR A 235 -1.07 7.38 21.11
C THR A 235 0.18 7.19 21.98
N GLY A 236 0.93 6.11 21.80
CA GLY A 236 2.11 5.79 22.58
C GLY A 236 3.22 6.83 22.38
N ARG A 237 3.73 7.40 23.48
CA ARG A 237 4.83 8.38 23.44
C ARG A 237 6.09 7.81 22.80
N TYR A 238 6.42 6.56 23.12
CA TYR A 238 7.64 5.88 22.64
C TYR A 238 7.44 5.06 21.37
N VAL A 239 6.20 4.96 20.87
CA VAL A 239 5.92 4.35 19.56
C VAL A 239 6.25 5.38 18.49
N ARG A 240 7.15 5.03 17.57
CA ARG A 240 7.61 5.96 16.51
C ARG A 240 6.65 6.03 15.33
N TYR A 241 5.92 4.96 15.05
CA TYR A 241 5.09 4.82 13.85
C TYR A 241 3.61 5.08 14.13
N GLY A 242 2.82 5.28 13.06
CA GLY A 242 1.36 5.44 13.16
C GLY A 242 0.90 6.84 13.58
N LYS A 243 1.71 7.86 13.32
CA LYS A 243 1.45 9.26 13.67
C LYS A 243 1.31 10.12 12.41
N PRO A 244 0.64 11.29 12.49
CA PRO A 244 0.57 12.21 11.37
C PRO A 244 1.97 12.63 10.89
N GLY A 245 2.15 12.69 9.57
CA GLY A 245 3.40 13.03 8.91
C GLY A 245 4.36 11.86 8.71
N GLU A 246 3.99 10.64 9.15
CA GLU A 246 4.82 9.45 8.96
C GLU A 246 4.66 8.90 7.53
N TYR A 247 5.72 9.03 6.75
CA TYR A 247 5.83 8.46 5.42
C TYR A 247 7.24 7.96 5.15
N ASN A 248 7.38 7.16 4.10
CA ASN A 248 8.66 6.86 3.49
C ASN A 248 8.54 7.07 1.97
N ILE A 249 9.64 7.40 1.33
CA ILE A 249 9.69 7.62 -0.11
C ILE A 249 10.93 6.95 -0.66
N ASP A 250 10.73 6.01 -1.57
CA ASP A 250 11.80 5.43 -2.37
C ASP A 250 11.65 5.87 -3.84
N SER A 251 12.45 5.30 -4.75
CA SER A 251 12.36 5.62 -6.17
C SER A 251 11.15 5.03 -6.89
N ARG A 252 10.30 4.25 -6.19
CA ARG A 252 9.22 3.45 -6.77
C ARG A 252 7.87 3.82 -6.20
N THR A 253 7.81 4.13 -4.91
CA THR A 253 6.56 4.30 -4.19
C THR A 253 6.66 5.39 -3.14
N PHE A 254 5.53 6.06 -2.93
CA PHE A 254 5.24 6.80 -1.72
C PHE A 254 4.58 5.85 -0.72
N GLU A 255 5.17 5.68 0.46
CA GLU A 255 4.69 4.78 1.50
C GLU A 255 4.04 5.60 2.62
N PHE A 256 2.72 5.42 2.80
CA PHE A 256 1.94 6.01 3.89
C PHE A 256 1.87 5.06 5.08
N ARG A 257 2.30 5.52 6.26
CA ARG A 257 2.54 4.66 7.43
C ARG A 257 1.58 4.86 8.59
N LEU A 258 0.59 5.72 8.45
CA LEU A 258 -0.36 6.01 9.53
C LEU A 258 -1.31 4.85 9.82
N PRO A 259 -1.94 4.18 8.84
CA PRO A 259 -2.95 3.17 9.12
C PRO A 259 -2.38 2.00 9.94
N GLY A 260 -3.17 1.54 10.91
CA GLY A 260 -2.80 0.42 11.76
C GLY A 260 -3.24 -0.93 11.19
N GLY A 261 -2.59 -2.00 11.67
CA GLY A 261 -2.82 -3.38 11.23
C GLY A 261 -4.26 -3.87 11.39
N ILE A 262 -5.10 -3.17 12.17
CA ILE A 262 -6.53 -3.45 12.28
C ILE A 262 -7.29 -3.42 10.96
N ASN A 263 -6.83 -2.63 9.99
CA ASN A 263 -7.49 -2.53 8.69
C ASN A 263 -7.41 -3.84 7.89
N LEU A 264 -6.55 -4.79 8.32
CA LEU A 264 -6.47 -6.15 7.80
C LEU A 264 -7.57 -7.08 8.34
N ARG A 265 -8.37 -6.67 9.33
CA ARG A 265 -9.36 -7.56 9.98
C ARG A 265 -10.39 -8.10 9.02
N HIS A 266 -10.86 -7.31 8.07
CA HIS A 266 -11.96 -7.69 7.18
C HIS A 266 -11.72 -7.15 5.75
N PRO A 267 -12.14 -7.87 4.69
CA PRO A 267 -11.98 -7.42 3.31
C PRO A 267 -12.53 -6.01 3.05
N THR A 268 -13.68 -5.66 3.63
CA THR A 268 -14.27 -4.32 3.47
C THR A 268 -13.38 -3.21 4.04
N LEU A 269 -12.72 -3.43 5.19
CA LEU A 269 -11.79 -2.45 5.75
C LEU A 269 -10.55 -2.31 4.86
N THR A 270 -9.99 -3.44 4.44
CA THR A 270 -8.78 -3.51 3.61
C THR A 270 -9.01 -2.88 2.23
N THR A 271 -9.99 -3.38 1.49
CA THR A 271 -10.34 -2.87 0.15
C THR A 271 -10.78 -1.42 0.22
N GLY A 272 -11.59 -1.06 1.22
CA GLY A 272 -12.08 0.29 1.43
C GLY A 272 -10.97 1.31 1.67
N LEU A 273 -10.02 0.99 2.55
CA LEU A 273 -8.87 1.84 2.83
C LEU A 273 -7.95 2.00 1.61
N LEU A 274 -7.70 0.92 0.87
CA LEU A 274 -6.92 0.96 -0.36
C LEU A 274 -7.62 1.80 -1.44
N ALA A 275 -8.94 1.65 -1.59
CA ALA A 275 -9.75 2.43 -2.53
C ALA A 275 -9.76 3.92 -2.18
N LEU A 276 -9.98 4.26 -0.91
CA LEU A 276 -9.91 5.62 -0.41
C LEU A 276 -8.54 6.24 -0.68
N SER A 277 -7.47 5.50 -0.43
CA SER A 277 -6.09 5.94 -0.71
C SER A 277 -5.86 6.19 -2.20
N THR A 278 -6.39 5.34 -3.08
CA THR A 278 -6.30 5.53 -4.54
C THR A 278 -7.05 6.78 -4.99
N VAL A 279 -8.27 7.01 -4.50
CA VAL A 279 -9.06 8.21 -4.82
C VAL A 279 -8.31 9.48 -4.39
N VAL A 280 -7.84 9.52 -3.15
CA VAL A 280 -7.11 10.68 -2.62
C VAL A 280 -5.80 10.90 -3.38
N ALA A 281 -5.05 9.85 -3.70
CA ALA A 281 -3.83 9.97 -4.50
C ALA A 281 -4.11 10.52 -5.91
N LYS A 282 -5.12 9.97 -6.61
CA LYS A 282 -5.52 10.41 -7.96
C LYS A 282 -5.88 11.90 -7.95
N ASP A 283 -6.66 12.34 -6.97
CA ASP A 283 -7.06 13.74 -6.84
C ASP A 283 -5.90 14.68 -6.52
N ILE A 284 -5.00 14.30 -5.60
CA ILE A 284 -3.79 15.08 -5.31
C ILE A 284 -2.93 15.24 -6.57
N VAL A 285 -2.67 14.14 -7.27
CA VAL A 285 -1.85 14.15 -8.49
C VAL A 285 -2.49 15.02 -9.57
N TYR A 286 -3.81 14.90 -9.76
CA TYR A 286 -4.56 15.73 -10.70
C TYR A 286 -4.44 17.23 -10.38
N ARG A 287 -4.61 17.61 -9.10
CA ARG A 287 -4.53 19.02 -8.68
C ARG A 287 -3.11 19.57 -8.72
N ILE A 288 -2.11 18.79 -8.30
CA ILE A 288 -0.70 19.17 -8.42
C ILE A 288 -0.35 19.40 -9.89
N ARG A 289 -0.74 18.48 -10.77
CA ARG A 289 -0.52 18.61 -12.22
C ARG A 289 -1.11 19.91 -12.76
N ALA A 290 -2.33 20.25 -12.34
CA ALA A 290 -3.00 21.48 -12.75
C ALA A 290 -2.31 22.76 -12.22
N CYS A 291 -1.93 22.79 -10.94
CA CYS A 291 -1.34 24.00 -10.33
C CYS A 291 0.16 24.18 -10.63
N THR A 292 0.81 23.22 -11.28
CA THR A 292 2.25 23.26 -11.58
C THR A 292 2.57 23.25 -13.08
N ASP A 293 1.58 23.53 -13.93
CA ASP A 293 1.67 23.42 -15.41
C ASP A 293 2.27 22.08 -15.84
N ASP A 294 1.55 20.99 -15.57
CA ASP A 294 1.96 19.63 -15.95
C ASP A 294 3.32 19.23 -15.32
N PHE A 295 3.46 19.52 -14.02
CA PHE A 295 4.67 19.25 -13.21
C PHE A 295 5.91 20.07 -13.57
N ARG A 296 5.82 21.08 -14.45
CA ARG A 296 6.95 21.95 -14.81
C ARG A 296 7.42 22.81 -13.65
N TYR A 297 6.49 23.28 -12.81
CA TYR A 297 6.74 24.16 -11.67
C TYR A 297 6.38 23.49 -10.35
N LEU A 298 6.83 22.24 -10.16
CA LEU A 298 6.56 21.45 -8.95
C LEU A 298 6.94 22.14 -7.62
N GLY A 299 7.72 23.25 -7.65
CA GLY A 299 8.08 24.04 -6.46
C GLY A 299 6.91 24.81 -5.88
N GLU A 300 5.91 25.05 -6.72
CA GLU A 300 4.67 25.70 -6.36
C GLU A 300 3.74 24.73 -5.62
N ALA A 301 3.91 23.41 -5.73
CA ALA A 301 3.14 22.40 -4.99
C ALA A 301 3.68 22.21 -3.55
N ASN A 302 3.70 23.30 -2.77
CA ASN A 302 4.10 23.29 -1.37
C ASN A 302 2.88 23.21 -0.42
N LYS A 303 3.15 23.23 0.90
CA LYS A 303 2.10 23.10 1.92
C LYS A 303 1.03 24.19 1.84
N TYR A 304 1.38 25.44 1.51
CA TYR A 304 0.40 26.53 1.41
C TYR A 304 -0.54 26.30 0.24
N THR A 305 -0.01 25.91 -0.91
CA THR A 305 -0.79 25.53 -2.09
C THR A 305 -1.72 24.37 -1.78
N MET A 306 -1.31 23.40 -0.95
CA MET A 306 -2.23 22.33 -0.49
C MET A 306 -3.43 22.86 0.28
N TYR A 307 -3.26 23.87 1.13
CA TYR A 307 -4.39 24.51 1.82
C TYR A 307 -5.29 25.30 0.85
N GLU A 308 -4.74 25.83 -0.24
CA GLU A 308 -5.56 26.48 -1.28
C GLU A 308 -6.39 25.45 -2.06
N ILE A 309 -5.79 24.33 -2.47
CA ILE A 309 -6.49 23.30 -3.24
C ILE A 309 -7.38 22.39 -2.38
N TYR A 310 -7.12 22.32 -1.07
CA TYR A 310 -7.92 21.62 -0.05
C TYR A 310 -8.20 22.55 1.15
N PRO A 311 -9.16 23.50 1.01
CA PRO A 311 -9.39 24.57 2.00
C PRO A 311 -9.93 24.09 3.35
N ARG A 312 -10.34 22.83 3.45
CA ARG A 312 -10.84 22.20 4.68
C ARG A 312 -9.77 21.42 5.44
N LEU A 313 -8.52 21.39 4.97
CA LEU A 313 -7.45 20.71 5.69
C LEU A 313 -7.19 21.38 7.05
N PRO A 314 -7.21 20.63 8.15
CA PRO A 314 -6.75 21.13 9.44
C PRO A 314 -5.24 21.37 9.45
N ASP A 315 -4.77 22.18 10.40
CA ASP A 315 -3.35 22.26 10.70
C ASP A 315 -2.82 20.97 11.34
N ILE A 316 -1.50 20.82 11.36
CA ILE A 316 -0.87 19.60 11.86
C ILE A 316 -1.12 19.37 13.35
N SER A 317 -1.19 20.43 14.17
CA SER A 317 -1.45 20.31 15.60
C SER A 317 -2.87 19.80 15.85
N HIS A 318 -3.84 20.29 15.07
CA HIS A 318 -5.21 19.80 15.07
C HIS A 318 -5.27 18.33 14.59
N LEU A 319 -4.56 17.96 13.52
CA LEU A 319 -4.46 16.55 13.07
C LEU A 319 -3.93 15.63 14.16
N TYR A 320 -2.88 16.02 14.88
CA TYR A 320 -2.40 15.28 16.04
C TYR A 320 -3.47 15.17 17.13
N GLY A 321 -4.23 16.25 17.39
CA GLY A 321 -5.34 16.25 18.33
C GLY A 321 -6.51 15.33 17.94
N ILE A 322 -6.70 15.09 16.63
CA ILE A 322 -7.68 14.11 16.12
C ILE A 322 -7.09 12.69 16.21
N ILE A 323 -5.93 12.48 15.57
CA ILE A 323 -5.39 11.16 15.29
C ILE A 323 -4.72 10.53 16.50
N CYS A 324 -4.08 11.30 17.38
CA CYS A 324 -3.42 10.76 18.56
C CYS A 324 -4.32 10.79 19.81
N ASN A 325 -5.63 11.02 19.67
CA ASN A 325 -6.57 10.99 20.79
C ASN A 325 -7.02 9.56 21.10
N ARG A 326 -6.90 9.11 22.36
CA ARG A 326 -7.35 7.78 22.76
C ARG A 326 -8.85 7.57 22.51
N ASP A 327 -9.65 8.63 22.61
CA ASP A 327 -11.04 8.63 22.18
C ASP A 327 -11.13 8.93 20.67
N ILE A 328 -11.91 8.14 19.93
CA ILE A 328 -12.15 8.31 18.50
C ILE A 328 -13.17 9.41 18.18
N THR A 329 -13.82 10.00 19.19
CA THR A 329 -14.85 11.05 19.04
C THR A 329 -14.40 12.23 18.17
N PRO A 330 -13.19 12.80 18.31
CA PRO A 330 -12.72 13.86 17.43
C PRO A 330 -12.65 13.42 15.96
N ALA A 331 -12.17 12.21 15.68
CA ALA A 331 -12.11 11.66 14.32
C ALA A 331 -13.50 11.44 13.71
N LEU A 332 -14.45 10.95 14.52
CA LEU A 332 -15.84 10.76 14.09
C LEU A 332 -16.52 12.07 13.69
N ARG A 333 -16.20 13.19 14.35
CA ARG A 333 -16.78 14.51 14.03
C ARG A 333 -16.35 15.02 12.66
N GLU A 334 -15.15 14.67 12.20
CA GLU A 334 -14.68 15.06 10.86
C GLU A 334 -15.22 14.15 9.76
N LEU A 335 -15.73 12.96 10.09
CA LEU A 335 -16.07 11.93 9.12
C LEU A 335 -17.10 12.39 8.06
N PRO A 336 -18.23 13.07 8.42
CA PRO A 336 -19.19 13.53 7.41
C PRO A 336 -18.57 14.53 6.42
N ARG A 337 -17.69 15.42 6.91
CA ARG A 337 -17.00 16.41 6.06
C ARG A 337 -15.98 15.74 5.15
N ILE A 338 -15.19 14.81 5.70
CA ILE A 338 -14.22 14.03 4.93
C ILE A 338 -14.94 13.27 3.81
N TYR A 339 -16.06 12.62 4.13
CA TYR A 339 -16.83 11.87 3.14
C TYR A 339 -17.39 12.79 2.03
N GLU A 340 -17.99 13.92 2.40
CA GLU A 340 -18.50 14.92 1.45
C GLU A 340 -17.42 15.43 0.48
N ASP A 341 -16.21 15.67 0.98
CA ASP A 341 -15.08 16.12 0.17
C ASP A 341 -14.59 14.99 -0.76
N VAL A 342 -14.46 13.76 -0.24
CA VAL A 342 -14.02 12.58 -1.01
C VAL A 342 -14.97 12.28 -2.17
N GLN A 343 -16.28 12.45 -2.00
CA GLN A 343 -17.26 12.27 -3.08
C GLN A 343 -17.03 13.22 -4.28
N LYS A 344 -16.36 14.36 -4.05
CA LYS A 344 -16.04 15.37 -5.06
C LYS A 344 -14.65 15.17 -5.69
N MET A 345 -13.85 14.23 -5.18
CA MET A 345 -12.48 14.00 -5.63
C MET A 345 -12.41 13.29 -6.99
N TYR A 346 -11.38 13.61 -7.76
CA TYR A 346 -11.06 12.92 -8.99
C TYR A 346 -10.77 11.43 -8.70
N GLY A 347 -11.46 10.53 -9.42
CA GLY A 347 -11.36 9.09 -9.23
C GLY A 347 -12.38 8.48 -8.27
N TYR A 348 -13.20 9.26 -7.55
CA TYR A 348 -14.24 8.72 -6.66
C TYR A 348 -15.20 7.77 -7.40
N LYS A 349 -15.66 8.16 -8.60
CA LYS A 349 -16.60 7.35 -9.39
C LYS A 349 -16.09 5.93 -9.66
N ASP A 350 -14.79 5.78 -9.93
CA ASP A 350 -14.15 4.50 -10.24
C ASP A 350 -14.16 3.52 -9.04
N HIS A 351 -14.25 4.04 -7.82
CA HIS A 351 -14.10 3.27 -6.58
C HIS A 351 -15.19 3.56 -5.54
N SER A 352 -16.31 4.17 -5.97
CA SER A 352 -17.37 4.68 -5.11
C SER A 352 -17.97 3.59 -4.23
N ARG A 353 -18.22 2.40 -4.78
CA ARG A 353 -18.77 1.25 -4.05
C ARG A 353 -17.89 0.83 -2.88
N GLU A 354 -16.58 0.71 -3.11
CA GLU A 354 -15.61 0.29 -2.08
C GLU A 354 -15.46 1.35 -0.99
N VAL A 355 -15.41 2.63 -1.39
CA VAL A 355 -15.35 3.77 -0.46
C VAL A 355 -16.64 3.86 0.37
N GLU A 356 -17.81 3.82 -0.25
CA GLU A 356 -19.11 3.83 0.44
C GLU A 356 -19.25 2.70 1.45
N SER A 357 -18.84 1.48 1.06
CA SER A 357 -18.85 0.32 1.95
C SER A 357 -17.92 0.51 3.15
N TYR A 358 -16.78 1.18 2.95
CA TYR A 358 -15.84 1.50 4.02
C TYR A 358 -16.42 2.49 5.02
N PHE A 359 -16.94 3.62 4.53
CA PHE A 359 -17.55 4.67 5.34
C PHE A 359 -18.74 4.13 6.13
N LYS A 360 -19.60 3.33 5.49
CA LYS A 360 -20.69 2.65 6.18
C LYS A 360 -20.21 1.79 7.35
N VAL A 361 -19.16 1.00 7.17
CA VAL A 361 -18.63 0.12 8.22
C VAL A 361 -18.12 0.91 9.44
N ILE A 362 -17.44 2.03 9.22
CA ILE A 362 -16.91 2.88 10.30
C ILE A 362 -18.01 3.74 10.96
N GLU A 363 -19.02 4.19 10.20
CA GLU A 363 -20.19 4.91 10.73
C GLU A 363 -21.09 4.00 11.57
N ASP A 364 -21.32 2.77 11.12
CA ASP A 364 -22.12 1.76 11.82
C ASP A 364 -21.37 1.16 13.04
N PHE A 365 -20.13 1.58 13.30
CA PHE A 365 -19.26 1.00 14.33
C PHE A 365 -19.16 -0.52 14.26
N THR A 366 -19.10 -1.07 13.04
CA THR A 366 -19.09 -2.52 12.86
C THR A 366 -17.80 -3.12 13.44
N ILE A 367 -17.94 -3.92 14.49
CA ILE A 367 -16.80 -4.57 15.15
C ILE A 367 -16.58 -5.96 14.55
N TYR A 368 -15.47 -6.11 13.83
CA TYR A 368 -14.99 -7.41 13.37
C TYR A 368 -14.16 -8.12 14.45
N ARG A 369 -14.21 -9.45 14.46
CA ARG A 369 -13.36 -10.29 15.32
C ARG A 369 -11.89 -10.05 14.97
N GLU A 370 -10.98 -10.36 15.88
CA GLU A 370 -9.53 -10.20 15.61
C GLU A 370 -8.98 -11.25 14.63
N SER A 371 -9.63 -12.42 14.53
CA SER A 371 -9.18 -13.52 13.69
C SER A 371 -9.35 -13.22 12.20
N ILE A 372 -8.23 -13.15 11.47
CA ILE A 372 -8.23 -12.98 10.01
C ILE A 372 -8.94 -14.16 9.36
N ASN A 373 -8.71 -15.38 9.84
CA ASN A 373 -9.28 -16.61 9.29
C ASN A 373 -10.82 -16.58 9.25
N THR A 374 -11.45 -16.12 10.33
CA THR A 374 -12.90 -16.02 10.44
C THR A 374 -13.46 -14.96 9.50
N ASN A 375 -12.91 -13.76 9.53
CA ASN A 375 -13.46 -12.63 8.79
C ASN A 375 -13.26 -12.74 7.28
N TRP A 376 -12.14 -13.31 6.84
CA TRP A 376 -11.82 -13.52 5.43
C TRP A 376 -12.37 -14.84 4.87
N ARG A 377 -13.12 -15.61 5.67
CA ARG A 377 -13.75 -16.90 5.30
C ARG A 377 -12.74 -17.87 4.68
N LEU A 378 -11.61 -18.04 5.35
CA LEU A 378 -10.48 -18.85 4.87
C LEU A 378 -10.58 -20.33 5.26
N ILE A 379 -11.49 -20.65 6.17
CA ILE A 379 -11.83 -22.00 6.59
C ILE A 379 -13.27 -22.22 6.17
N LYS A 380 -13.51 -23.25 5.36
CA LYS A 380 -14.85 -23.71 4.99
C LYS A 380 -15.39 -24.66 6.05
#